data_AF-A0A5Y8FH47-F1
#
_entry.id   AF-A0A5Y8FH47-F1
#
_cell.length_a   1.000
_cell.length_b   1.000
_cell.length_c   1.000
_cell.angle_alpha   90.00
_cell.angle_beta   90.00
_cell.angle_gamma   90.00
#
_symmetry.space_group_name_H-M   'P 1'
#
loop_
_entity.id
_entity.type
_entity.pdbx_description
1 polymer ?
#
loop_
_entity_poly.entity_id
_entity_poly.type
_entity_poly.pdbx_seq_one_letter_code
_entity_poly.pdbx_strand_id
1 'polypeptide(L)'
;MKKIDFTYSAATIQRRFSLIREVELSKNWYQILLDEEFSLMVIAEKLAMPNDRHKVIASLDLVTNRYWETEELHEAGAIRDLMDNSVPRRYRVMS
;
A
#
# COMPACT_ATOMS: atom_id res chain seq x y z
N MET A 1 -10.96 -10.18 17.56
CA MET A 1 -10.77 -10.42 16.12
C MET A 1 -9.27 -10.46 15.87
N LYS A 2 -8.69 -11.56 15.37
CA LYS A 2 -7.24 -11.58 15.05
C LYS A 2 -7.01 -10.56 13.93
N LYS A 3 -6.30 -9.46 14.21
CA LYS A 3 -5.79 -8.58 13.16
C LYS A 3 -4.92 -9.45 12.26
N ILE A 4 -5.30 -9.59 10.99
CA ILE A 4 -4.44 -10.25 10.03
C ILE A 4 -3.35 -9.23 9.71
N ASP A 5 -2.17 -9.44 10.27
CA ASP A 5 -0.99 -8.61 9.99
C ASP A 5 -0.55 -8.90 8.55
N PHE A 6 -0.97 -8.05 7.63
CA PHE A 6 -0.62 -8.18 6.21
C PHE A 6 0.81 -7.65 6.04
N THR A 7 1.75 -8.56 5.79
CA THR A 7 3.18 -8.22 5.72
C THR A 7 3.86 -8.97 4.59
N TYR A 8 4.78 -8.31 3.88
CA TYR A 8 5.55 -8.88 2.79
C TYR A 8 7.04 -8.96 3.13
N SER A 9 7.73 -10.01 2.68
CA SER A 9 9.20 -10.04 2.75
C SER A 9 9.81 -9.06 1.75
N ALA A 10 11.04 -8.61 1.97
CA ALA A 10 11.77 -7.79 0.99
C ALA A 10 11.85 -8.49 -0.38
N ALA A 11 12.09 -9.81 -0.39
CA ALA A 11 12.12 -10.60 -1.63
C ALA A 11 10.78 -10.61 -2.38
N THR A 12 9.65 -10.61 -1.65
CA THR A 12 8.31 -10.50 -2.26
C THR A 12 8.10 -9.12 -2.85
N ILE A 13 8.47 -8.05 -2.12
CA ILE A 13 8.36 -6.67 -2.64
C ILE A 13 9.17 -6.53 -3.94
N GLN A 14 10.42 -6.96 -3.93
CA GLN A 14 11.31 -6.84 -5.09
C GLN A 14 10.83 -7.62 -6.32
N ARG A 15 10.21 -8.80 -6.14
CA ARG A 15 9.77 -9.65 -7.26
C ARG A 15 8.41 -9.29 -7.81
N ARG A 16 7.50 -8.82 -6.95
CA ARG A 16 6.06 -8.71 -7.28
C ARG A 16 5.61 -7.26 -7.48
N PHE A 17 6.24 -6.31 -6.78
CA PHE A 17 5.75 -4.96 -6.72
C PHE A 17 6.66 -3.97 -7.46
N SER A 18 6.02 -3.07 -8.21
CA SER A 18 6.65 -1.87 -8.74
C SER A 18 6.49 -0.73 -7.74
N LEU A 19 7.55 0.01 -7.44
CA LEU A 19 7.48 1.22 -6.62
C LEU A 19 6.79 2.34 -7.41
N ILE A 20 5.69 2.89 -6.88
CA ILE A 20 5.06 4.10 -7.40
C ILE A 20 5.74 5.33 -6.81
N ARG A 21 5.81 5.41 -5.48
CA ARG A 21 6.42 6.53 -4.76
C ARG A 21 6.71 6.19 -3.31
N GLU A 22 7.56 7.00 -2.70
CA GLU A 22 7.73 7.04 -1.26
C GLU A 22 6.96 8.22 -0.65
N VAL A 23 6.53 8.06 0.59
CA VAL A 23 5.81 9.08 1.36
C VAL A 23 6.24 9.03 2.82
N GLU A 24 6.25 10.18 3.48
CA GLU A 24 6.38 10.27 4.93
C GLU A 24 5.00 10.56 5.53
N LEU A 25 4.56 9.74 6.49
CA LEU A 25 3.31 9.92 7.25
C LEU A 25 3.62 9.79 8.73
N SER A 26 3.20 10.76 9.54
CA SER A 26 3.42 10.74 10.99
C SER A 26 4.86 10.35 11.42
N LYS A 27 5.87 10.88 10.73
CA LYS A 27 7.32 10.63 10.92
C LYS A 27 7.82 9.22 10.55
N ASN A 28 6.98 8.40 9.93
CA ASN A 28 7.34 7.10 9.38
C ASN A 28 7.38 7.16 7.86
N TRP A 29 8.31 6.43 7.26
CA TRP A 29 8.44 6.33 5.81
C TRP A 29 7.70 5.11 5.27
N TYR A 30 6.93 5.32 4.22
CA TYR A 30 6.17 4.29 3.53
C TYR A 30 6.47 4.30 2.04
N GLN A 31 6.16 3.18 1.40
CA GLN A 31 6.23 2.97 -0.04
C GLN A 31 4.84 2.64 -0.54
N ILE A 32 4.40 3.34 -1.59
CA ILE A 32 3.23 2.96 -2.37
C ILE A 32 3.71 2.07 -3.49
N LEU A 33 3.17 0.86 -3.51
CA LEU A 33 3.61 -0.24 -4.34
C LEU A 33 2.44 -0.71 -5.21
N LEU A 34 2.74 -1.11 -6.44
CA LEU A 34 1.79 -1.64 -7.40
C LEU A 34 2.11 -3.08 -7.75
N ASP A 35 1.14 -3.94 -7.57
CA ASP A 35 1.10 -5.26 -8.16
C ASP A 35 0.27 -5.21 -9.44
N GLU A 36 0.95 -5.30 -10.59
CA GLU A 36 0.29 -5.23 -11.90
C GLU A 36 -0.55 -6.46 -12.20
N GLU A 37 -0.12 -7.64 -11.73
CA GLU A 37 -0.79 -8.92 -11.98
C GLU A 37 -2.17 -8.94 -11.34
N PHE A 38 -2.27 -8.44 -10.10
CA PHE A 38 -3.52 -8.38 -9.35
C PHE A 38 -4.22 -7.03 -9.41
N SER A 39 -3.66 -6.06 -10.14
CA SER A 39 -4.17 -4.67 -10.18
C SER A 39 -4.42 -4.13 -8.77
N LEU A 40 -3.45 -4.36 -7.88
CA LEU A 40 -3.55 -4.05 -6.46
C LEU A 40 -2.49 -3.02 -6.08
N MET A 41 -2.90 -1.93 -5.48
CA MET A 41 -2.00 -1.01 -4.81
C MET A 41 -1.93 -1.33 -3.32
N VAL A 42 -0.75 -1.23 -2.74
CA VAL A 42 -0.55 -1.33 -1.29
C VAL A 42 0.35 -0.20 -0.81
N ILE A 43 0.16 0.22 0.43
CA ILE A 43 1.09 1.09 1.13
C ILE A 43 1.73 0.30 2.26
N ALA A 44 3.07 0.25 2.26
CA ALA A 44 3.84 -0.53 3.21
C ALA A 44 4.95 0.29 3.85
N GLU A 45 5.33 -0.02 5.09
CA GLU A 45 6.48 0.58 5.76
C GLU A 45 7.74 0.35 4.92
N LYS A 46 8.50 1.42 4.69
CA LYS A 46 9.75 1.38 3.93
C LYS A 46 10.81 0.58 4.66
N LEU A 47 10.94 0.80 5.97
CA LEU A 47 11.85 0.03 6.80
C LEU A 47 11.15 -1.27 7.21
N ALA A 48 11.88 -2.38 7.07
CA ALA A 48 11.37 -3.66 7.50
C ALA A 48 11.32 -3.73 9.03
N MET A 49 10.26 -4.35 9.54
CA MET A 49 10.19 -4.86 10.90
C MET A 49 11.27 -5.95 11.14
N PRO A 50 11.54 -6.33 12.40
CA PRO A 50 12.36 -7.49 12.69
C PRO A 50 11.92 -8.71 11.85
N ASN A 51 12.89 -9.43 11.27
CA ASN A 51 12.72 -10.50 10.28
C ASN A 51 12.50 -10.07 8.81
N ASP A 52 12.89 -8.85 8.44
CA ASP A 52 12.93 -8.39 7.04
C ASP A 52 11.53 -8.39 6.37
N ARG A 53 10.50 -8.04 7.16
CA ARG A 53 9.11 -7.93 6.71
C ARG A 53 8.64 -6.49 6.73
N HIS A 54 8.07 -6.06 5.62
CA HIS A 54 7.44 -4.77 5.45
C HIS A 54 5.96 -4.88 5.83
N LYS A 55 5.52 -4.01 6.73
CA LYS A 55 4.13 -3.96 7.17
C LYS A 55 3.27 -3.25 6.14
N VAL A 56 2.20 -3.87 5.65
CA VAL A 56 1.19 -3.19 4.83
C VAL A 56 0.18 -2.55 5.77
N ILE A 57 -0.11 -1.26 5.57
CA ILE A 57 -1.08 -0.52 6.38
C ILE A 57 -2.42 -0.30 5.65
N ALA A 58 -2.39 -0.28 4.31
CA ALA A 58 -3.60 -0.23 3.49
C ALA A 58 -3.39 -0.85 2.10
N SER A 59 -4.50 -1.19 1.45
CA SER A 59 -4.55 -1.72 0.09
C SER A 59 -5.74 -1.16 -0.67
N LEU A 60 -5.59 -0.99 -1.98
CA LEU A 60 -6.61 -0.53 -2.91
C LEU A 60 -6.64 -1.45 -4.12
N ASP A 61 -7.75 -2.17 -4.28
CA ASP A 61 -8.04 -2.94 -5.48
C ASP A 61 -8.48 -1.98 -6.60
N LEU A 62 -7.69 -1.90 -7.67
CA LEU A 62 -7.92 -0.94 -8.75
C LEU A 62 -9.05 -1.34 -9.71
N VAL A 63 -9.50 -2.60 -9.66
CA VAL A 63 -10.60 -3.11 -10.51
C VAL A 63 -11.95 -2.81 -9.86
N THR A 64 -12.05 -3.07 -8.57
CA THR A 64 -13.29 -2.94 -7.79
C THR A 64 -13.36 -1.63 -7.01
N ASN A 65 -12.30 -0.83 -7.01
CA ASN A 65 -12.12 0.37 -6.19
C ASN A 65 -12.32 0.10 -4.69
N ARG A 66 -12.00 -1.12 -4.24
CA ARG A 66 -12.19 -1.53 -2.86
C ARG A 66 -10.95 -1.21 -2.04
N TYR A 67 -11.15 -0.37 -1.03
CA TYR A 67 -10.12 0.04 -0.08
C TYR A 67 -10.20 -0.77 1.21
N TRP A 68 -9.04 -1.18 1.73
CA TRP A 68 -8.89 -1.83 3.02
C TRP A 68 -7.74 -1.21 3.79
N GLU A 69 -7.93 -0.96 5.08
CA GLU A 69 -6.91 -0.42 5.98
C GLU A 69 -6.80 -1.31 7.21
N THR A 70 -5.57 -1.69 7.58
CA THR A 70 -5.32 -2.62 8.69
C THR A 70 -5.14 -1.92 10.03
N GLU A 71 -4.89 -0.61 10.00
CA GLU A 71 -4.70 0.20 11.20
C GLU A 71 -5.71 1.34 11.21
N GLU A 72 -6.30 1.62 12.38
CA GLU A 72 -6.98 2.91 12.59
C GLU A 72 -5.88 3.95 12.78
N LEU A 73 -5.22 4.33 11.69
CA LEU A 73 -4.40 5.52 11.70
C LEU A 73 -5.36 6.71 11.83
N HIS A 74 -4.99 7.71 12.63
CA HIS A 74 -5.78 8.96 12.74
C HIS A 74 -5.90 9.69 11.38
N GLU A 75 -5.18 9.21 10.37
CA GLU A 75 -5.04 9.70 9.02
C GLU A 75 -5.76 8.81 7.96
N ALA A 76 -6.70 7.94 8.35
CA ALA A 76 -7.37 6.99 7.44
C ALA A 76 -7.96 7.63 6.15
N GLY A 77 -8.39 8.89 6.20
CA GLY A 77 -8.79 9.65 5.00
C GLY A 77 -7.61 10.08 4.12
N ALA A 78 -6.51 10.51 4.72
CA ALA A 78 -5.32 10.97 4.00
C ALA A 78 -4.60 9.83 3.28
N ILE A 79 -4.62 8.60 3.83
CA ILE A 79 -4.00 7.43 3.18
C ILE A 79 -4.77 7.06 1.92
N ARG A 80 -6.11 7.01 1.98
CA ARG A 80 -6.93 6.76 0.80
C ARG A 80 -6.70 7.82 -0.27
N ASP A 81 -6.78 9.10 0.09
CA ASP A 81 -6.55 10.20 -0.87
C ASP A 81 -5.15 10.12 -1.49
N LEU A 82 -4.15 9.75 -0.71
CA LEU A 82 -2.78 9.57 -1.19
C LEU A 82 -2.68 8.41 -2.19
N MET A 83 -3.34 7.27 -1.91
CA MET A 83 -3.38 6.12 -2.81
C MET A 83 -4.12 6.47 -4.10
N ASP A 84 -5.28 7.12 -4.01
CA ASP A 84 -6.09 7.55 -5.16
C ASP A 84 -5.29 8.51 -6.08
N ASN A 85 -4.58 9.47 -5.49
CA ASN A 85 -3.69 10.38 -6.24
C ASN A 85 -2.50 9.65 -6.89
N SER A 86 -2.12 8.49 -6.37
CA SER A 86 -1.02 7.66 -6.86
C SER A 86 -1.45 6.61 -7.88
N VAL A 87 -2.76 6.48 -8.16
CA VAL A 87 -3.29 5.53 -9.15
C VAL A 87 -2.68 5.82 -10.53
N PRO A 88 -1.99 4.84 -11.15
CA PRO A 88 -1.43 5.01 -12.48
C PRO A 88 -2.52 5.34 -13.50
N ARG A 89 -2.21 6.20 -14.48
CA ARG A 89 -3.20 6.71 -15.46
C ARG A 89 -4.01 5.62 -16.16
N ARG A 90 -3.41 4.46 -16.43
CA ARG A 90 -4.09 3.32 -17.09
C ARG A 90 -5.21 2.69 -16.25
N TYR A 91 -5.21 2.90 -14.93
CA TYR A 91 -6.25 2.45 -14.01
C TYR A 91 -7.21 3.57 -13.59
N ARG A 92 -6.96 4.82 -14.02
CA ARG A 92 -7.95 5.89 -13.90
C ARG A 92 -9.03 5.63 -14.93
N VAL A 93 -9.97 4.75 -14.59
CA VAL A 93 -11.23 4.64 -15.33
C VAL A 93 -11.80 6.05 -15.38
N MET A 94 -12.09 6.55 -16.58
CA MET A 94 -12.70 7.87 -16.75
C MET A 94 -13.96 7.91 -15.89
N SER A 95 -13.87 8.65 -14.78
CA SER A 95 -14.99 9.05 -13.92
C SER A 95 -16.06 9.78 -14.72
#